data_AF-A0A2T7A1J9-F1
#
_entry.id   AF-A0A2T7A1J9-F1
#
_cell.length_a   1.000
_cell.length_b   1.000
_cell.length_c   1.000
_cell.angle_alpha   90.00
_cell.angle_beta   90.00
_cell.angle_gamma   90.00
#
_symmetry.space_group_name_H-M   'P 1'
#
loop_
_entity.id
_entity.type
_entity.pdbx_description
1 polymer ?
#
loop_
_entity_poly.entity_id
_entity_poly.type
_entity_poly.pdbx_seq_one_letter_code
_entity_poly.pdbx_strand_id
1 'polypeptide(L)'
;MRRGSILLLLSSASIATASSTPRGVSPEDTKLYISSDEKTFTCLTNPHVTIPYENVNDDYCDCPDGSDEPGTSACSHLPHETLAIRGFYCKNERHTPAFLPLGRVNDGICDYEICCDGSDEWAGVGGVKCENKCGEIGKAAGKLAAERERLKSEGLRKKKELLGKAKTMKIELEDNVKTTRVKIEALGEKVRRLEAQLEETEETERLRMVKQPKEGSKLGILVSLARERMQELKSSLEKVRGDRDSARSKLEKAEGILKALKEGYNPNFNDEGVKTAVRAWEEYLAQEGENPENKAEERDLDSLLSEDEIDWEGFTEVDGVAELYTFEAHLPRSMRTWVHDKLADFRQMLVENGLLAAKSDDGIPESRALTSARQALQAGKTEESDAESHLETLLSDLTYPYGQDDVFRPLKGECISSQFGEYSYEYCFLGTAYQKSLKDSSSVSLGEYSRIEVDKSANDASVRGIFESGWEEAHDEGLSGISLIHENGQQCWNGPRRSVKVDLYCSAVDELRSVREEEKCVYRFEVGTAAACGGEHGRGESVEGNVRDEL
;
A
#
# COMPACT_ATOMS: atom_id res chain seq x y z
N MET A 1 43.79 -27.94 63.13
CA MET A 1 42.70 -28.55 63.93
C MET A 1 41.52 -27.60 64.01
N ARG A 2 40.55 -27.73 63.10
CA ARG A 2 39.17 -27.24 63.31
C ARG A 2 38.23 -28.26 62.68
N ARG A 3 37.33 -28.76 63.53
CA ARG A 3 36.47 -29.91 63.33
C ARG A 3 35.38 -29.58 62.31
N GLY A 4 35.20 -30.43 61.31
CA GLY A 4 34.04 -30.42 60.43
C GLY A 4 32.85 -31.06 61.15
N SER A 5 31.75 -30.33 61.28
CA SER A 5 30.46 -30.86 61.68
C SER A 5 29.65 -31.15 60.42
N ILE A 6 29.50 -32.43 60.12
CA ILE A 6 28.58 -32.96 59.10
C ILE A 6 27.17 -32.90 59.71
N LEU A 7 26.35 -31.99 59.21
CA LEU A 7 24.90 -31.96 59.48
C LEU A 7 24.23 -33.01 58.59
N LEU A 8 23.90 -34.15 59.18
CA LEU A 8 23.00 -35.14 58.62
C LEU A 8 21.56 -34.61 58.72
N LEU A 9 21.03 -34.10 57.60
CA LEU A 9 19.61 -33.86 57.42
C LEU A 9 18.90 -35.21 57.26
N LEU A 10 18.35 -35.73 58.37
CA LEU A 10 17.35 -36.79 58.35
C LEU A 10 16.08 -36.21 57.73
N SER A 11 15.91 -36.41 56.43
CA SER A 11 14.63 -36.28 55.75
C SER A 11 13.70 -37.37 56.29
N SER A 12 12.82 -37.01 57.21
CA SER A 12 11.63 -37.77 57.55
C SER A 12 10.77 -37.89 56.29
N ALA A 13 10.93 -39.01 55.58
CA ALA A 13 9.99 -39.44 54.57
C ALA A 13 8.68 -39.77 55.29
N SER A 14 7.74 -38.83 55.27
CA SER A 14 6.34 -39.16 55.53
C SER A 14 5.93 -40.17 54.47
N ILE A 15 5.71 -41.41 54.89
CA ILE A 15 5.02 -42.42 54.10
C ILE A 15 3.59 -41.91 53.98
N ALA A 16 3.30 -41.16 52.91
CA ALA A 16 1.93 -40.94 52.48
C ALA A 16 1.39 -42.32 52.12
N THR A 17 0.51 -42.85 52.97
CA THR A 17 -0.35 -43.96 52.58
C THR A 17 -1.13 -43.48 51.37
N ALA A 18 -0.81 -44.02 50.19
CA ALA A 18 -1.57 -43.76 48.97
C ALA A 18 -3.00 -44.27 49.21
N SER A 19 -3.91 -43.37 49.58
CA SER A 19 -5.35 -43.63 49.44
C SER A 19 -5.59 -43.83 47.96
N SER A 20 -5.99 -45.04 47.56
CA SER A 20 -6.31 -45.37 46.18
C SER A 20 -7.47 -44.48 45.70
N THR A 21 -7.17 -43.50 44.85
CA THR A 21 -8.18 -42.65 44.21
C THR A 21 -9.21 -43.54 43.51
N PRO A 22 -10.52 -43.29 43.68
CA PRO A 22 -11.56 -44.01 42.94
C PRO A 22 -11.38 -43.86 41.43
N ARG A 23 -11.83 -44.87 40.68
CA ARG A 23 -11.78 -44.85 39.21
C ARG A 23 -12.64 -43.69 38.68
N GLY A 24 -12.22 -43.09 37.56
CA GLY A 24 -12.96 -42.03 36.89
C GLY A 24 -12.87 -40.65 37.56
N VAL A 25 -12.11 -40.52 38.65
CA VAL A 25 -11.86 -39.24 39.34
C VAL A 25 -10.62 -38.56 38.78
N SER A 26 -10.73 -37.25 38.51
CA SER A 26 -9.60 -36.45 38.04
C SER A 26 -8.57 -36.17 39.15
N PRO A 27 -7.31 -35.84 38.82
CA PRO A 27 -6.30 -35.44 39.80
C PRO A 27 -6.70 -34.21 40.63
N GLU A 28 -7.49 -33.31 40.06
CA GLU A 28 -8.00 -32.10 40.73
C GLU A 28 -9.05 -32.48 41.79
N ASP A 29 -9.93 -33.41 41.43
CA ASP A 29 -11.07 -33.83 42.23
C ASP A 29 -10.70 -34.90 43.27
N THR A 30 -9.50 -35.48 43.18
CA THR A 30 -9.03 -36.55 44.10
C THR A 30 -9.17 -36.18 45.58
N LYS A 31 -9.02 -34.89 45.93
CA LYS A 31 -9.16 -34.40 47.31
C LYS A 31 -10.59 -34.49 47.85
N LEU A 32 -11.58 -34.52 46.96
CA LEU A 32 -12.99 -34.61 47.30
C LEU A 32 -13.42 -36.04 47.64
N TYR A 33 -12.65 -37.04 47.21
CA TYR A 33 -12.94 -38.47 47.37
C TYR A 33 -12.07 -39.12 48.46
N ILE A 34 -11.70 -38.37 49.49
CA ILE A 34 -10.95 -38.90 50.63
C ILE A 34 -11.95 -39.49 51.62
N SER A 35 -11.74 -40.76 52.01
CA SER A 35 -12.54 -41.42 53.05
C SER A 35 -12.40 -40.66 54.37
N SER A 36 -13.52 -40.24 54.96
CA SER A 36 -13.54 -39.66 56.31
C SER A 36 -13.09 -40.72 57.34
N ASP A 37 -12.62 -40.30 58.53
CA ASP A 37 -12.20 -41.22 59.60
C ASP A 37 -13.29 -42.27 59.97
N GLU A 38 -14.55 -41.95 59.67
CA GLU A 38 -15.73 -42.81 59.88
C GLU A 38 -16.12 -43.69 58.67
N LYS A 39 -15.31 -43.74 57.61
CA LYS A 39 -15.57 -44.47 56.34
C LYS A 39 -16.86 -44.06 55.63
N THR A 40 -17.19 -42.77 55.68
CA THR A 40 -18.34 -42.20 54.99
C THR A 40 -17.91 -41.26 53.86
N PHE A 41 -18.77 -41.13 52.86
CA PHE A 41 -18.68 -40.19 51.75
C PHE A 41 -19.90 -39.26 51.78
N THR A 42 -19.68 -37.97 51.55
CA THR A 42 -20.75 -36.97 51.51
C THR A 42 -20.88 -36.46 50.09
N CYS A 43 -22.09 -36.48 49.52
CA CYS A 43 -22.32 -36.04 48.15
C CYS A 43 -21.89 -34.57 47.97
N LEU A 44 -21.28 -34.25 46.82
CA LEU A 44 -20.49 -33.01 46.65
C LEU A 44 -21.34 -31.73 46.67
N THR A 45 -22.42 -31.70 45.91
CA THR A 45 -23.35 -30.55 45.82
C THR A 45 -24.55 -30.71 46.75
N ASN A 46 -24.77 -31.93 47.26
CA ASN A 46 -25.85 -32.26 48.19
C ASN A 46 -25.30 -32.77 49.53
N PRO A 47 -24.71 -31.90 50.37
CA PRO A 47 -24.00 -32.31 51.59
C PRO A 47 -24.91 -32.85 52.69
N HIS A 48 -26.23 -32.83 52.49
CA HIS A 48 -27.22 -33.41 53.40
C HIS A 48 -27.36 -34.94 53.24
N VAL A 49 -26.79 -35.51 52.17
CA VAL A 49 -26.78 -36.93 51.91
C VAL A 49 -25.37 -37.47 52.15
N THR A 50 -25.27 -38.41 53.08
CA THR A 50 -24.02 -39.09 53.45
C THR A 50 -24.23 -40.58 53.30
N ILE A 51 -23.33 -41.23 52.56
CA ILE A 51 -23.36 -42.65 52.24
C ILE A 51 -22.09 -43.35 52.79
N PRO A 52 -22.10 -44.67 52.97
CA PRO A 52 -20.88 -45.43 53.21
C PRO A 52 -19.87 -45.24 52.06
N TYR A 53 -18.58 -45.13 52.36
CA TYR A 53 -17.55 -44.99 51.32
C TYR A 53 -17.44 -46.23 50.41
N GLU A 54 -17.96 -47.38 50.85
CA GLU A 54 -18.04 -48.62 50.06
C GLU A 54 -19.05 -48.53 48.91
N ASN A 55 -19.98 -47.57 48.95
CA ASN A 55 -20.94 -47.32 47.89
C ASN A 55 -20.38 -46.43 46.77
N VAL A 56 -19.13 -45.96 46.88
CA VAL A 56 -18.50 -45.18 45.79
C VAL A 56 -18.05 -46.15 44.68
N ASN A 57 -18.60 -45.98 43.48
CA ASN A 57 -18.44 -46.87 42.33
C ASN A 57 -18.98 -48.29 42.57
N ASP A 58 -20.17 -48.41 43.15
CA ASP A 58 -20.82 -49.69 43.43
C ASP A 58 -21.88 -50.11 42.38
N ASP A 59 -21.94 -49.39 41.26
CA ASP A 59 -22.94 -49.53 40.19
C ASP A 59 -24.38 -49.16 40.63
N TYR A 60 -24.54 -48.39 41.71
CA TYR A 60 -25.82 -47.84 42.16
C TYR A 60 -25.75 -46.32 42.35
N CYS A 61 -26.77 -45.60 41.87
CA CYS A 61 -26.80 -44.14 41.99
C CYS A 61 -27.49 -43.71 43.30
N ASP A 62 -26.70 -43.60 44.37
CA ASP A 62 -27.12 -43.14 45.70
C ASP A 62 -27.16 -41.62 45.83
N CYS A 63 -26.20 -40.90 45.23
CA CYS A 63 -26.15 -39.45 45.32
C CYS A 63 -27.05 -38.80 44.25
N PRO A 64 -27.88 -37.81 44.62
CA PRO A 64 -28.76 -37.12 43.68
C PRO A 64 -28.00 -36.24 42.66
N ASP A 65 -26.71 -36.01 42.89
CA ASP A 65 -25.80 -35.29 42.00
C ASP A 65 -24.80 -36.20 41.26
N GLY A 66 -24.94 -37.52 41.41
CA GLY A 66 -24.10 -38.53 40.78
C GLY A 66 -22.62 -38.49 41.17
N SER A 67 -22.29 -37.84 42.29
CA SER A 67 -20.89 -37.73 42.75
C SER A 67 -20.33 -39.01 43.37
N ASP A 68 -21.16 -40.00 43.66
CA ASP A 68 -20.80 -41.33 44.14
C ASP A 68 -20.28 -42.27 43.05
N GLU A 69 -20.70 -42.06 41.79
CA GLU A 69 -20.41 -42.94 40.65
C GLU A 69 -19.52 -42.28 39.56
N PRO A 70 -18.30 -41.78 39.87
CA PRO A 70 -17.40 -41.23 38.86
C PRO A 70 -16.82 -42.27 37.91
N GLY A 71 -16.83 -43.54 38.29
CA GLY A 71 -16.17 -44.67 37.63
C GLY A 71 -17.10 -45.65 36.92
N THR A 72 -18.42 -45.44 37.00
CA THR A 72 -19.46 -46.33 36.45
C THR A 72 -20.48 -45.53 35.63
N SER A 73 -21.42 -46.22 35.00
CA SER A 73 -22.52 -45.60 34.25
C SER A 73 -23.83 -45.48 35.05
N ALA A 74 -23.84 -45.82 36.34
CA ALA A 74 -25.06 -45.92 37.14
C ALA A 74 -25.83 -44.59 37.27
N CYS A 75 -25.13 -43.47 37.38
CA CYS A 75 -25.73 -42.13 37.43
C CYS A 75 -25.91 -41.45 36.06
N SER A 76 -25.75 -42.18 34.95
CA SER A 76 -25.87 -41.61 33.58
C SER A 76 -27.28 -41.10 33.23
N HIS A 77 -28.31 -41.51 33.99
CA HIS A 77 -29.69 -41.06 33.79
C HIS A 77 -29.95 -39.64 34.34
N LEU A 78 -29.02 -39.08 35.11
CA LEU A 78 -29.16 -37.74 35.68
C LEU A 78 -28.93 -36.67 34.61
N PRO A 79 -29.73 -35.58 34.59
CA PRO A 79 -29.46 -34.44 33.72
C PRO A 79 -28.07 -33.85 33.96
N HIS A 80 -27.42 -33.39 32.89
CA HIS A 80 -26.08 -32.78 32.98
C HIS A 80 -26.04 -31.55 33.91
N GLU A 81 -27.14 -30.80 34.04
CA GLU A 81 -27.25 -29.65 34.94
C GLU A 81 -27.21 -30.04 36.44
N THR A 82 -27.54 -31.30 36.76
CA THR A 82 -27.59 -31.81 38.12
C THR A 82 -26.34 -32.60 38.52
N LEU A 83 -25.49 -32.94 37.55
CA LEU A 83 -24.30 -33.76 37.78
C LEU A 83 -23.19 -32.90 38.42
N ALA A 84 -22.70 -33.31 39.59
CA ALA A 84 -21.59 -32.63 40.26
C ALA A 84 -20.23 -32.90 39.60
N ILE A 85 -20.14 -33.97 38.81
CA ILE A 85 -18.93 -34.41 38.12
C ILE A 85 -19.01 -34.10 36.62
N ARG A 86 -17.85 -33.91 35.97
CA ARG A 86 -17.76 -33.63 34.52
C ARG A 86 -17.97 -34.87 33.64
N GLY A 87 -17.90 -36.06 34.24
CA GLY A 87 -17.88 -37.36 33.56
C GLY A 87 -16.76 -38.25 34.08
N PHE A 88 -16.59 -39.40 33.43
CA PHE A 88 -15.54 -40.37 33.74
C PHE A 88 -14.18 -39.86 33.26
N TYR A 89 -13.22 -39.73 34.17
CA TYR A 89 -11.89 -39.26 33.83
C TYR A 89 -11.01 -40.35 33.21
N CYS A 90 -10.66 -40.18 31.93
CA CYS A 90 -9.66 -40.97 31.23
C CYS A 90 -8.29 -40.32 31.37
N LYS A 91 -7.31 -41.06 31.92
CA LYS A 91 -5.97 -40.51 32.20
C LYS A 91 -5.17 -40.31 30.92
N ASN A 92 -5.36 -41.19 29.93
CA ASN A 92 -4.77 -41.10 28.61
C ASN A 92 -3.27 -40.82 28.62
N GLU A 93 -2.48 -41.62 29.34
CA GLU A 93 -1.04 -41.39 29.46
C GLU A 93 -0.36 -41.28 28.08
N ARG A 94 0.50 -40.27 27.89
CA ARG A 94 1.15 -39.92 26.61
C ARG A 94 0.23 -39.30 25.55
N HIS A 95 -1.04 -39.09 25.88
CA HIS A 95 -1.98 -38.25 25.15
C HIS A 95 -2.60 -37.23 26.12
N THR A 96 -3.67 -36.54 25.71
CA THR A 96 -4.37 -35.56 26.54
C THR A 96 -5.44 -36.24 27.39
N PRO A 97 -5.51 -35.94 28.70
CA PRO A 97 -6.59 -36.44 29.56
C PRO A 97 -7.92 -35.83 29.11
N ALA A 98 -9.00 -36.60 29.25
CA ALA A 98 -10.33 -36.18 28.83
C ALA A 98 -11.41 -36.77 29.74
N PHE A 99 -12.61 -36.18 29.67
CA PHE A 99 -13.79 -36.66 30.37
C PHE A 99 -14.72 -37.36 29.39
N LEU A 100 -15.06 -38.60 29.68
CA LEU A 100 -16.03 -39.39 28.92
C LEU A 100 -17.42 -39.25 29.57
N PRO A 101 -18.50 -39.08 28.81
CA PRO A 101 -19.85 -39.11 29.35
C PRO A 101 -20.13 -40.44 30.07
N LEU A 102 -20.75 -40.39 31.25
CA LEU A 102 -21.00 -41.59 32.07
C LEU A 102 -21.78 -42.68 31.33
N GLY A 103 -22.69 -42.30 30.43
CA GLY A 103 -23.47 -43.26 29.64
C GLY A 103 -22.67 -44.11 28.64
N ARG A 104 -21.40 -43.79 28.42
CA ARG A 104 -20.47 -44.56 27.58
C ARG A 104 -19.50 -45.44 28.38
N VAL A 105 -19.59 -45.41 29.71
CA VAL A 105 -18.76 -46.27 30.56
C VAL A 105 -19.36 -47.67 30.57
N ASN A 106 -18.57 -48.67 30.16
CA ASN A 106 -18.98 -50.08 30.08
C ASN A 106 -20.19 -50.32 29.16
N ASP A 107 -20.26 -49.62 28.02
CA ASP A 107 -21.31 -49.80 27.01
C ASP A 107 -20.99 -50.89 25.97
N GLY A 108 -19.79 -51.49 26.06
CA GLY A 108 -19.29 -52.53 25.16
C GLY A 108 -18.51 -52.00 23.95
N ILE A 109 -18.26 -50.69 23.87
CA ILE A 109 -17.57 -50.02 22.77
C ILE A 109 -16.31 -49.32 23.31
N CYS A 110 -15.16 -49.52 22.66
CA CYS A 110 -13.94 -48.79 23.03
C CYS A 110 -13.95 -47.37 22.44
N ASP A 111 -14.16 -46.34 23.26
CA ASP A 111 -14.16 -44.93 22.86
C ASP A 111 -12.74 -44.35 22.73
N TYR A 112 -11.91 -44.90 21.83
CA TYR A 112 -10.49 -44.49 21.68
C TYR A 112 -10.27 -43.01 21.32
N GLU A 113 -11.31 -42.31 20.86
CA GLU A 113 -11.27 -40.89 20.52
C GLU A 113 -11.13 -40.00 21.76
N ILE A 114 -11.79 -40.39 22.87
CA ILE A 114 -11.80 -39.65 24.14
C ILE A 114 -11.01 -40.43 25.21
N CYS A 115 -11.11 -41.75 25.23
CA CYS A 115 -10.50 -42.66 26.19
C CYS A 115 -9.51 -43.62 25.50
N CYS A 116 -8.40 -43.09 25.00
CA CYS A 116 -7.41 -43.88 24.27
C CYS A 116 -6.74 -44.98 25.11
N ASP A 117 -6.84 -44.90 26.44
CA ASP A 117 -6.24 -45.86 27.36
C ASP A 117 -7.09 -47.12 27.52
N GLY A 118 -8.34 -47.11 27.04
CA GLY A 118 -9.29 -48.21 27.13
C GLY A 118 -9.85 -48.42 28.54
N SER A 119 -9.77 -47.41 29.40
CA SER A 119 -10.23 -47.49 30.79
C SER A 119 -11.75 -47.34 30.97
N ASP A 120 -12.44 -46.94 29.92
CA ASP A 120 -13.90 -46.89 29.76
C ASP A 120 -14.55 -48.27 29.89
N GLU A 121 -13.98 -49.28 29.23
CA GLU A 121 -14.51 -50.66 29.20
C GLU A 121 -13.79 -51.59 30.19
N TRP A 122 -13.63 -51.12 31.43
CA TRP A 122 -12.91 -51.88 32.45
C TRP A 122 -13.66 -53.14 32.92
N ALA A 123 -15.00 -53.18 32.79
CA ALA A 123 -15.82 -54.33 33.17
C ALA A 123 -15.86 -55.44 32.09
N GLY A 124 -15.43 -55.16 30.86
CA GLY A 124 -15.40 -56.13 29.77
C GLY A 124 -16.78 -56.61 29.33
N VAL A 125 -17.76 -55.69 29.27
CA VAL A 125 -19.15 -55.99 28.88
C VAL A 125 -19.16 -56.61 27.48
N GLY A 126 -19.88 -57.73 27.31
CA GLY A 126 -19.92 -58.45 26.04
C GLY A 126 -18.59 -59.11 25.62
N GLY A 127 -17.60 -59.19 26.50
CA GLY A 127 -16.29 -59.77 26.22
C GLY A 127 -15.32 -58.83 25.51
N VAL A 128 -15.63 -57.53 25.46
CA VAL A 128 -14.75 -56.50 24.89
C VAL A 128 -13.49 -56.36 25.75
N LYS A 129 -12.34 -56.16 25.10
CA LYS A 129 -11.08 -55.84 25.77
C LYS A 129 -10.38 -54.73 25.00
N CYS A 130 -10.40 -53.53 25.57
CA CYS A 130 -9.81 -52.36 24.94
C CYS A 130 -8.29 -52.32 25.21
N GLU A 131 -7.52 -52.05 24.15
CA GLU A 131 -6.06 -51.93 24.22
C GLU A 131 -5.66 -50.47 24.39
N ASN A 132 -4.60 -50.18 25.14
CA ASN A 132 -4.11 -48.81 25.26
C ASN A 132 -3.45 -48.35 23.96
N LYS A 133 -4.10 -47.41 23.25
CA LYS A 133 -3.63 -46.81 21.99
C LYS A 133 -3.07 -45.39 22.16
N CYS A 134 -3.01 -44.87 23.39
CA CYS A 134 -2.55 -43.50 23.66
C CYS A 134 -1.14 -43.21 23.17
N GLY A 135 -0.25 -44.20 23.18
CA GLY A 135 1.12 -44.02 22.70
C GLY A 135 1.21 -43.69 21.21
N GLU A 136 0.38 -44.32 20.38
CA GLU A 136 0.35 -44.09 18.93
C GLU A 136 -0.38 -42.79 18.59
N ILE A 137 -1.58 -42.62 19.17
CA ILE A 137 -2.42 -41.44 18.99
C ILE A 137 -1.69 -40.19 19.50
N GLY A 138 -1.11 -40.26 20.69
CA GLY A 138 -0.34 -39.17 21.30
C GLY A 138 0.91 -38.80 20.50
N LYS A 139 1.62 -39.78 19.91
CA LYS A 139 2.77 -39.52 19.03
C LYS A 139 2.34 -38.83 17.73
N ALA A 140 1.23 -39.25 17.13
CA ALA A 140 0.68 -38.61 15.95
C ALA A 140 0.21 -37.18 16.24
N ALA A 141 -0.55 -36.99 17.33
CA ALA A 141 -1.01 -35.68 17.79
C ALA A 141 0.15 -34.74 18.14
N GLY A 142 1.20 -35.25 18.82
CA GLY A 142 2.38 -34.47 19.15
C GLY A 142 3.18 -34.01 17.93
N LYS A 143 3.30 -34.85 16.88
CA LYS A 143 3.90 -34.44 15.61
C LYS A 143 3.10 -33.32 14.94
N LEU A 144 1.78 -33.46 14.90
CA LEU A 144 0.89 -32.46 14.31
C LEU A 144 0.93 -31.15 15.10
N ALA A 145 0.92 -31.21 16.44
CA ALA A 145 1.03 -30.04 17.31
C ALA A 145 2.38 -29.33 17.15
N ALA A 146 3.49 -30.08 17.04
CA ALA A 146 4.81 -29.50 16.81
C ALA A 146 4.90 -28.78 15.46
N GLU A 147 4.32 -29.35 14.42
CA GLU A 147 4.27 -28.72 13.10
C GLU A 147 3.41 -27.45 13.11
N ARG A 148 2.24 -27.48 13.76
CA ARG A 148 1.40 -26.29 13.96
C ARG A 148 2.12 -25.19 14.72
N GLU A 149 2.81 -25.53 15.80
CA GLU A 149 3.59 -24.54 16.56
C GLU A 149 4.74 -23.96 15.72
N ARG A 150 5.39 -24.79 14.88
CA ARG A 150 6.40 -24.33 13.93
C ARG A 150 5.82 -23.31 12.96
N LEU A 151 4.71 -23.62 12.29
CA LEU A 151 4.05 -22.72 11.33
C LEU A 151 3.58 -21.42 11.99
N LYS A 152 2.95 -21.52 13.16
CA LYS A 152 2.54 -20.35 13.97
C LYS A 152 3.73 -19.47 14.35
N SER A 153 4.84 -20.07 14.77
CA SER A 153 6.06 -19.33 15.12
C SER A 153 6.68 -18.62 13.91
N GLU A 154 6.61 -19.23 12.72
CA GLU A 154 7.05 -18.64 11.46
C GLU A 154 6.16 -17.46 11.05
N GLY A 155 4.84 -17.62 11.16
CA GLY A 155 3.87 -16.56 10.93
C GLY A 155 4.08 -15.36 11.87
N LEU A 156 4.26 -15.61 13.17
CA LEU A 156 4.57 -14.55 14.15
C LEU A 156 5.89 -13.85 13.87
N ARG A 157 6.92 -14.58 13.44
CA ARG A 157 8.21 -13.97 13.03
C ARG A 157 8.02 -13.06 11.83
N LYS A 158 7.24 -13.50 10.82
CA LYS A 158 6.93 -12.70 9.64
C LYS A 158 6.08 -11.47 9.97
N LYS A 159 5.13 -11.58 10.90
CA LYS A 159 4.38 -10.42 11.40
C LYS A 159 5.29 -9.36 12.01
N LYS A 160 6.25 -9.77 12.83
CA LYS A 160 7.23 -8.83 13.41
C LYS A 160 8.05 -8.12 12.33
N GLU A 161 8.41 -8.82 11.25
CA GLU A 161 9.06 -8.23 10.07
C GLU A 161 8.15 -7.18 9.40
N LEU A 162 6.87 -7.49 9.19
CA LEU A 162 5.88 -6.58 8.62
C LEU A 162 5.68 -5.33 9.49
N LEU A 163 5.53 -5.48 10.80
CA LEU A 163 5.40 -4.35 11.73
C LEU A 163 6.65 -3.45 11.71
N GLY A 164 7.85 -4.05 11.61
CA GLY A 164 9.09 -3.30 11.42
C GLY A 164 9.08 -2.47 10.13
N LYS A 165 8.69 -3.08 8.99
CA LYS A 165 8.56 -2.38 7.71
C LYS A 165 7.51 -1.27 7.76
N ALA A 166 6.34 -1.55 8.35
CA ALA A 166 5.24 -0.60 8.48
C ALA A 166 5.69 0.66 9.24
N LYS A 167 6.41 0.48 10.36
CA LYS A 167 6.96 1.58 11.14
C LYS A 167 7.96 2.42 10.34
N THR A 168 8.88 1.78 9.62
CA THR A 168 9.86 2.50 8.79
C THR A 168 9.17 3.29 7.67
N MET A 169 8.23 2.67 6.95
CA MET A 169 7.47 3.33 5.88
C MET A 169 6.67 4.52 6.40
N LYS A 170 6.09 4.42 7.60
CA LYS A 170 5.36 5.53 8.23
C LYS A 170 6.28 6.70 8.55
N ILE A 171 7.46 6.45 9.11
CA ILE A 171 8.45 7.50 9.41
C ILE A 171 8.92 8.17 8.11
N GLU A 172 9.25 7.39 7.08
CA GLU A 172 9.62 7.93 5.76
C GLU A 172 8.52 8.81 5.16
N LEU A 173 7.25 8.39 5.29
CA LEU A 173 6.11 9.17 4.83
C LEU A 173 5.96 10.49 5.60
N GLU A 174 6.08 10.45 6.93
CA GLU A 174 6.05 11.65 7.78
C GLU A 174 7.17 12.64 7.43
N ASP A 175 8.36 12.15 7.12
CA ASP A 175 9.49 12.98 6.71
C ASP A 175 9.33 13.54 5.29
N ASN A 176 8.73 12.78 4.37
CA ASN A 176 8.33 13.26 3.05
C ASN A 176 7.25 14.36 3.14
N VAL A 177 6.31 14.23 4.06
CA VAL A 177 5.29 15.26 4.34
C VAL A 177 5.96 16.55 4.83
N LYS A 178 6.90 16.46 5.78
CA LYS A 178 7.65 17.64 6.27
C LYS A 178 8.45 18.30 5.14
N THR A 179 9.17 17.51 4.36
CA THR A 179 10.01 17.99 3.25
C THR A 179 9.17 18.67 2.17
N THR A 180 8.03 18.05 1.80
CA THR A 180 7.10 18.61 0.81
C THR A 180 6.48 19.92 1.30
N ARG A 181 6.16 20.03 2.60
CA ARG A 181 5.65 21.28 3.18
C ARG A 181 6.66 22.43 3.05
N VAL A 182 7.93 22.18 3.39
CA VAL A 182 9.01 23.18 3.21
C VAL A 182 9.18 23.54 1.73
N LYS A 183 9.06 22.57 0.82
CA LYS A 183 9.11 22.83 -0.63
C LYS A 183 7.96 23.73 -1.08
N ILE A 184 6.73 23.51 -0.60
CA ILE A 184 5.57 24.36 -0.91
C ILE A 184 5.82 25.79 -0.41
N GLU A 185 6.32 25.98 0.81
CA GLU A 185 6.65 27.32 1.33
C GLU A 185 7.68 28.05 0.45
N ALA A 186 8.74 27.35 0.01
CA ALA A 186 9.75 27.91 -0.88
C ALA A 186 9.20 28.21 -2.29
N LEU A 187 8.30 27.37 -2.81
CA LEU A 187 7.62 27.61 -4.09
C LEU A 187 6.66 28.79 -4.01
N GLY A 188 5.91 28.93 -2.91
CA GLY A 188 5.05 30.09 -2.68
C GLY A 188 5.83 31.41 -2.59
N GLU A 189 7.06 31.40 -2.07
CA GLU A 189 7.97 32.56 -2.17
C GLU A 189 8.46 32.83 -3.59
N LYS A 190 8.74 31.78 -4.37
CA LYS A 190 9.12 31.90 -5.80
C LYS A 190 7.96 32.48 -6.62
N VAL A 191 6.73 32.01 -6.41
CA VAL A 191 5.52 32.53 -7.08
C VAL A 191 5.31 34.00 -6.72
N ARG A 192 5.36 34.38 -5.44
CA ARG A 192 5.28 35.80 -5.03
C ARG A 192 6.32 36.70 -5.70
N ARG A 193 7.57 36.21 -5.87
CA ARG A 193 8.61 36.95 -6.61
C ARG A 193 8.28 37.09 -8.10
N LEU A 194 7.78 36.03 -8.73
CA LEU A 194 7.39 36.06 -10.14
C LEU A 194 6.17 36.96 -10.37
N GLU A 195 5.22 37.03 -9.43
CA GLU A 195 4.09 37.96 -9.48
C GLU A 195 4.56 39.41 -9.43
N ALA A 196 5.48 39.74 -8.52
CA ALA A 196 6.08 41.08 -8.46
C ALA A 196 6.85 41.44 -9.75
N GLN A 197 7.58 40.49 -10.33
CA GLN A 197 8.28 40.69 -11.61
C GLN A 197 7.31 40.90 -12.78
N LEU A 198 6.17 40.20 -12.78
CA LEU A 198 5.14 40.39 -13.79
C LEU A 198 4.53 41.79 -13.67
N GLU A 199 4.20 42.24 -12.47
CA GLU A 199 3.66 43.59 -12.22
C GLU A 199 4.65 44.68 -12.66
N GLU A 200 5.93 44.56 -12.30
CA GLU A 200 6.99 45.49 -12.77
C GLU A 200 7.13 45.49 -14.30
N THR A 201 7.05 44.31 -14.93
CA THR A 201 7.10 44.19 -16.39
C THR A 201 5.87 44.83 -17.04
N GLU A 202 4.67 44.65 -16.48
CA GLU A 202 3.44 45.26 -16.98
C GLU A 202 3.48 46.79 -16.87
N GLU A 203 3.99 47.33 -15.75
CA GLU A 203 4.16 48.77 -15.58
C GLU A 203 5.19 49.38 -16.54
N THR A 204 6.35 48.73 -16.70
CA THR A 204 7.39 49.21 -17.62
C THR A 204 6.92 49.21 -19.07
N GLU A 205 6.14 48.21 -19.48
CA GLU A 205 5.55 48.14 -20.81
C GLU A 205 4.43 49.18 -21.00
N ARG A 206 3.58 49.42 -19.99
CA ARG A 206 2.60 50.53 -20.01
C ARG A 206 3.29 51.89 -20.17
N LEU A 207 4.38 52.14 -19.45
CA LEU A 207 5.14 53.38 -19.53
C LEU A 207 5.84 53.55 -20.89
N ARG A 208 6.28 52.46 -21.53
CA ARG A 208 6.82 52.48 -22.90
C ARG A 208 5.77 52.86 -23.93
N MET A 209 4.54 52.33 -23.80
CA MET A 209 3.42 52.67 -24.69
C MET A 209 3.02 54.16 -24.60
N VAL A 210 3.18 54.81 -23.45
CA VAL A 210 2.88 56.24 -23.26
C VAL A 210 3.97 57.15 -23.82
N LYS A 211 5.22 56.69 -23.93
CA LYS A 211 6.37 57.49 -24.41
C LYS A 211 6.57 57.50 -25.93
N GLN A 212 5.78 56.77 -26.71
CA GLN A 212 5.80 56.91 -28.18
C GLN A 212 4.78 57.98 -28.63
N PRO A 213 5.21 59.20 -29.01
CA PRO A 213 4.30 60.14 -29.66
C PRO A 213 3.93 59.63 -31.06
N LYS A 214 2.62 59.57 -31.33
CA LYS A 214 2.05 59.24 -32.64
C LYS A 214 2.24 60.39 -33.64
N GLU A 215 3.48 60.75 -33.95
CA GLU A 215 3.79 61.71 -35.02
C GLU A 215 4.79 61.09 -35.98
N GLY A 216 4.27 60.45 -37.03
CA GLY A 216 5.05 59.89 -38.13
C GLY A 216 4.15 59.03 -39.00
N SER A 217 4.05 59.37 -40.29
CA SER A 217 3.34 58.59 -41.31
C SER A 217 3.61 57.09 -41.13
N LYS A 218 2.57 56.25 -41.21
CA LYS A 218 2.67 54.77 -41.10
C LYS A 218 3.80 54.19 -41.96
N LEU A 219 4.15 54.86 -43.05
CA LEU A 219 5.26 54.51 -43.94
C LEU A 219 6.64 54.68 -43.26
N GLY A 220 6.87 55.76 -42.51
CA GLY A 220 8.13 55.98 -41.78
C GLY A 220 8.32 55.02 -40.61
N ILE A 221 7.23 54.60 -39.96
CA ILE A 221 7.25 53.53 -38.95
C ILE A 221 7.57 52.19 -39.61
N LEU A 222 6.99 51.89 -40.78
CA LEU A 222 7.28 50.66 -41.51
C LEU A 222 8.74 50.62 -41.99
N VAL A 223 9.26 51.74 -42.50
CA VAL A 223 10.65 51.85 -42.99
C VAL A 223 11.66 51.73 -41.84
N SER A 224 11.39 52.35 -40.69
CA SER A 224 12.24 52.20 -39.50
C SER A 224 12.20 50.78 -38.91
N LEU A 225 11.02 50.16 -38.84
CA LEU A 225 10.87 48.77 -38.40
C LEU A 225 11.53 47.79 -39.39
N ALA A 226 11.39 48.03 -40.70
CA ALA A 226 12.04 47.22 -41.73
C ALA A 226 13.56 47.33 -41.65
N ARG A 227 14.10 48.53 -41.40
CA ARG A 227 15.53 48.76 -41.19
C ARG A 227 16.05 48.00 -39.96
N GLU A 228 15.36 48.09 -38.83
CA GLU A 228 15.75 47.40 -37.60
C GLU A 228 15.73 45.86 -37.77
N ARG A 229 14.67 45.33 -38.40
CA ARG A 229 14.57 43.89 -38.69
C ARG A 229 15.61 43.41 -39.69
N MET A 230 15.92 44.20 -40.72
CA MET A 230 16.98 43.87 -41.68
C MET A 230 18.34 43.78 -40.99
N GLN A 231 18.63 44.70 -40.06
CA GLN A 231 19.87 44.71 -39.29
C GLN A 231 19.95 43.54 -38.30
N GLU A 232 18.84 43.19 -37.65
CA GLU A 232 18.74 42.00 -36.79
C GLU A 232 18.97 40.69 -37.59
N LEU A 233 18.35 40.57 -38.76
CA LEU A 233 18.51 39.44 -39.68
C LEU A 233 19.96 39.32 -40.17
N LYS A 234 20.60 40.42 -40.56
CA LYS A 234 22.03 40.45 -40.93
C LYS A 234 22.91 39.96 -39.79
N SER A 235 22.71 40.48 -38.58
CA SER A 235 23.49 40.05 -37.40
C SER A 235 23.27 38.58 -37.01
N SER A 236 22.05 38.07 -37.22
CA SER A 236 21.72 36.66 -36.96
C SER A 236 22.35 35.75 -38.01
N LEU A 237 22.35 36.17 -39.28
CA LEU A 237 22.99 35.47 -40.38
C LEU A 237 24.51 35.39 -40.19
N GLU A 238 25.14 36.47 -39.73
CA GLU A 238 26.57 36.50 -39.37
C GLU A 238 26.91 35.50 -38.25
N LYS A 239 26.08 35.43 -37.21
CA LYS A 239 26.26 34.45 -36.12
C LYS A 239 26.13 33.01 -36.61
N VAL A 240 25.08 32.71 -37.36
CA VAL A 240 24.86 31.35 -37.91
C VAL A 240 25.98 30.93 -38.84
N ARG A 241 26.50 31.86 -39.66
CA ARG A 241 27.70 31.63 -40.49
C ARG A 241 28.92 31.32 -39.63
N GLY A 242 29.16 32.10 -38.58
CA GLY A 242 30.26 31.86 -37.65
C GLY A 242 30.17 30.49 -36.95
N ASP A 243 28.97 30.09 -36.53
CA ASP A 243 28.73 28.77 -35.92
C ASP A 243 28.94 27.63 -36.92
N ARG A 244 28.48 27.79 -38.16
CA ARG A 244 28.71 26.85 -39.26
C ARG A 244 30.20 26.67 -39.54
N ASP A 245 30.94 27.77 -39.68
CA ASP A 245 32.37 27.73 -39.99
C ASP A 245 33.17 27.13 -38.80
N SER A 246 32.76 27.40 -37.56
CA SER A 246 33.31 26.78 -36.36
C SER A 246 33.05 25.28 -36.30
N ALA A 247 31.82 24.84 -36.60
CA ALA A 247 31.45 23.43 -36.66
C ALA A 247 32.22 22.69 -37.76
N ARG A 248 32.37 23.31 -38.92
CA ARG A 248 33.14 22.78 -40.05
C ARG A 248 34.62 22.60 -39.70
N SER A 249 35.23 23.59 -39.04
CA SER A 249 36.63 23.46 -38.56
C SER A 249 36.79 22.37 -37.50
N LYS A 250 35.81 22.17 -36.62
CA LYS A 250 35.82 21.07 -35.64
C LYS A 250 35.68 19.71 -36.31
N LEU A 251 34.80 19.61 -37.32
CA LEU A 251 34.61 18.40 -38.11
C LEU A 251 35.91 18.02 -38.84
N GLU A 252 36.54 18.95 -39.56
CA GLU A 252 37.81 18.73 -40.25
C GLU A 252 38.91 18.22 -39.29
N LYS A 253 38.97 18.78 -38.07
CA LYS A 253 39.90 18.30 -37.03
C LYS A 253 39.58 16.87 -36.57
N ALA A 254 38.30 16.56 -36.36
CA ALA A 254 37.86 15.23 -35.94
C ALA A 254 38.11 14.18 -37.03
N GLU A 255 37.82 14.51 -38.28
CA GLU A 255 38.12 13.69 -39.45
C GLU A 255 39.62 13.48 -39.61
N GLY A 256 40.43 14.51 -39.37
CA GLY A 256 41.89 14.40 -39.34
C GLY A 256 42.40 13.41 -38.28
N ILE A 257 41.80 13.40 -37.08
CA ILE A 257 42.12 12.43 -36.01
C ILE A 257 41.70 11.02 -36.42
N LEU A 258 40.51 10.84 -36.97
CA LEU A 258 40.00 9.53 -37.40
C LEU A 258 40.77 8.96 -38.60
N LYS A 259 41.21 9.84 -39.51
CA LYS A 259 42.13 9.48 -40.59
C LYS A 259 43.48 9.02 -40.06
N ALA A 260 44.06 9.74 -39.10
CA ALA A 260 45.31 9.34 -38.45
C ALA A 260 45.17 8.01 -37.67
N LEU A 261 44.01 7.79 -37.03
CA LEU A 261 43.70 6.54 -36.34
C LEU A 261 43.63 5.37 -37.32
N LYS A 262 43.03 5.55 -38.50
CA LYS A 262 42.97 4.54 -39.56
C LYS A 262 44.36 4.24 -40.13
N GLU A 263 45.13 5.27 -40.49
CA GLU A 263 46.47 5.11 -41.08
C GLU A 263 47.47 4.49 -40.08
N GLY A 264 47.31 4.77 -38.79
CA GLY A 264 48.12 4.20 -37.70
C GLY A 264 47.65 2.85 -37.16
N TYR A 265 46.51 2.32 -37.63
CA TYR A 265 45.96 1.07 -37.12
C TYR A 265 46.74 -0.16 -37.62
N ASN A 266 47.21 -0.98 -36.69
CA ASN A 266 47.86 -2.26 -36.98
C ASN A 266 46.84 -3.41 -36.87
N PRO A 267 46.48 -4.09 -37.98
CA PRO A 267 45.46 -5.15 -37.99
C PRO A 267 45.74 -6.36 -37.10
N ASN A 268 46.98 -6.53 -36.62
CA ASN A 268 47.37 -7.68 -35.80
C ASN A 268 46.98 -7.53 -34.31
N PHE A 269 46.61 -6.31 -33.87
CA PHE A 269 46.08 -6.07 -32.53
C PHE A 269 44.56 -6.21 -32.53
N ASN A 270 44.06 -7.26 -31.88
CA ASN A 270 42.62 -7.56 -31.79
C ASN A 270 41.91 -6.70 -30.72
N ASP A 271 41.98 -5.38 -30.84
CA ASP A 271 41.16 -4.48 -30.05
C ASP A 271 39.80 -4.28 -30.74
N GLU A 272 38.74 -4.84 -30.15
CA GLU A 272 37.38 -4.79 -30.71
C GLU A 272 36.81 -3.36 -30.76
N GLY A 273 37.23 -2.48 -29.85
CA GLY A 273 36.82 -1.07 -29.84
C GLY A 273 37.40 -0.32 -31.03
N VAL A 274 38.71 -0.48 -31.29
CA VAL A 274 39.39 0.18 -32.41
C VAL A 274 38.89 -0.34 -33.76
N LYS A 275 38.67 -1.65 -33.91
CA LYS A 275 38.08 -2.24 -35.13
C LYS A 275 36.70 -1.71 -35.44
N THR A 276 35.88 -1.47 -34.42
CA THR A 276 34.53 -0.94 -34.59
C THR A 276 34.59 0.52 -35.02
N ALA A 277 35.47 1.32 -34.41
CA ALA A 277 35.67 2.71 -34.79
C ALA A 277 36.21 2.88 -36.22
N VAL A 278 37.17 2.06 -36.64
CA VAL A 278 37.72 2.10 -38.02
C VAL A 278 36.67 1.72 -39.06
N ARG A 279 35.85 0.67 -38.80
CA ARG A 279 34.75 0.29 -39.70
C ARG A 279 33.68 1.37 -39.80
N ALA A 280 33.29 1.97 -38.68
CA ALA A 280 32.31 3.06 -38.66
C ALA A 280 32.81 4.29 -39.44
N TRP A 281 34.10 4.60 -39.36
CA TRP A 281 34.72 5.66 -40.15
C TRP A 281 34.73 5.34 -41.65
N GLU A 282 34.98 4.09 -42.04
CA GLU A 282 34.89 3.66 -43.45
C GLU A 282 33.47 3.72 -44.00
N GLU A 283 32.48 3.37 -43.19
CA GLU A 283 31.06 3.49 -43.51
C GLU A 283 30.64 4.96 -43.67
N TYR A 284 31.09 5.84 -42.77
CA TYR A 284 30.89 7.28 -42.87
C TYR A 284 31.45 7.86 -44.18
N LEU A 285 32.70 7.51 -44.54
CA LEU A 285 33.31 7.94 -45.80
C LEU A 285 32.59 7.41 -47.05
N ALA A 286 31.98 6.23 -46.96
CA ALA A 286 31.19 5.66 -48.05
C ALA A 286 29.84 6.38 -48.23
N GLN A 287 29.31 6.97 -47.15
CA GLN A 287 28.05 7.72 -47.15
C GLN A 287 28.22 9.16 -47.63
N GLU A 288 29.39 9.76 -47.40
CA GLU A 288 29.68 11.17 -47.70
C GLU A 288 30.11 11.44 -49.17
N GLY A 289 30.10 10.41 -50.02
CA GLY A 289 30.39 10.53 -51.44
C GLY A 289 29.42 11.48 -52.15
N GLU A 290 29.94 12.65 -52.52
CA GLU A 290 29.32 13.76 -53.28
C GLU A 290 28.46 14.76 -52.48
N ASN A 291 29.11 15.63 -51.73
CA ASN A 291 28.60 17.00 -51.57
C ASN A 291 29.73 18.00 -51.89
N PRO A 292 29.93 18.37 -53.16
CA PRO A 292 30.94 19.36 -53.51
C PRO A 292 30.57 20.67 -52.85
N GLU A 293 31.53 21.30 -52.15
CA GLU A 293 31.42 22.67 -51.65
C GLU A 293 30.70 23.56 -52.68
N ASN A 294 29.47 23.96 -52.38
CA ASN A 294 28.70 24.78 -53.30
C ASN A 294 29.20 26.22 -53.19
N LYS A 295 30.36 26.51 -53.80
CA LYS A 295 31.01 27.84 -53.79
C LYS A 295 30.10 28.96 -54.33
N ALA A 296 29.02 28.60 -55.02
CA ALA A 296 27.97 29.53 -55.41
C ALA A 296 27.18 30.06 -54.20
N GLU A 297 26.80 29.19 -53.25
CA GLU A 297 26.06 29.59 -52.05
C GLU A 297 26.90 30.48 -51.12
N GLU A 298 28.21 30.22 -51.01
CA GLU A 298 29.12 31.08 -50.24
C GLU A 298 29.21 32.48 -50.85
N ARG A 299 29.26 32.58 -52.17
CA ARG A 299 29.26 33.88 -52.88
C ARG A 299 27.95 34.63 -52.72
N ASP A 300 26.82 33.92 -52.74
CA ASP A 300 25.50 34.52 -52.56
C ASP A 300 25.31 35.04 -51.13
N LEU A 301 25.81 34.30 -50.12
CA LEU A 301 25.85 34.75 -48.73
C LEU A 301 26.76 35.97 -48.53
N ASP A 302 27.91 36.02 -49.20
CA ASP A 302 28.79 37.20 -49.17
C ASP A 302 28.11 38.43 -49.81
N SER A 303 27.34 38.24 -50.89
CA SER A 303 26.55 39.29 -51.53
C SER A 303 25.38 39.79 -50.67
N LEU A 304 24.82 38.95 -49.80
CA LEU A 304 23.78 39.36 -48.85
C LEU A 304 24.33 40.10 -47.64
N LEU A 305 25.60 39.86 -47.31
CA LEU A 305 26.30 40.49 -46.18
C LEU A 305 27.06 41.76 -46.60
N SER A 306 27.33 41.96 -47.89
CA SER A 306 27.98 43.16 -48.42
C SER A 306 27.15 44.42 -48.14
N GLU A 307 27.85 45.54 -47.98
CA GLU A 307 27.30 46.85 -47.63
C GLU A 307 26.66 47.56 -48.84
N ASP A 308 25.75 46.89 -49.55
CA ASP A 308 24.87 47.62 -50.47
C ASP A 308 23.90 48.43 -49.61
N GLU A 309 24.21 49.71 -49.45
CA GLU A 309 23.43 50.68 -48.69
C GLU A 309 22.08 50.85 -49.39
N ILE A 310 21.06 50.12 -48.92
CA ILE A 310 19.68 50.30 -49.34
C ILE A 310 19.34 51.77 -49.07
N ASP A 311 19.03 52.54 -50.12
CA ASP A 311 18.60 53.93 -50.02
C ASP A 311 17.22 53.99 -49.35
N TRP A 312 17.24 54.02 -48.03
CA TRP A 312 16.03 54.12 -47.21
C TRP A 312 15.39 55.51 -47.25
N GLU A 313 16.14 56.54 -47.64
CA GLU A 313 15.63 57.93 -47.71
C GLU A 313 14.68 58.08 -48.90
N GLY A 314 14.98 57.44 -50.04
CA GLY A 314 14.10 57.36 -51.21
C GLY A 314 12.74 56.68 -50.96
N PHE A 315 12.60 55.87 -49.90
CA PHE A 315 11.31 55.27 -49.51
C PHE A 315 10.45 56.18 -48.64
N THR A 316 11.01 57.28 -48.12
CA THR A 316 10.27 58.25 -47.30
C THR A 316 9.74 59.45 -48.11
N GLU A 317 10.30 59.67 -49.30
CA GLU A 317 9.83 60.68 -50.25
C GLU A 317 8.83 60.06 -51.23
N VAL A 318 7.55 60.05 -50.87
CA VAL A 318 6.47 59.94 -51.85
C VAL A 318 5.67 61.23 -51.83
N ASP A 319 5.70 61.92 -52.98
CA ASP A 319 5.06 63.19 -53.25
C ASP A 319 3.58 63.25 -52.82
N GLY A 320 3.28 64.22 -51.97
CA GLY A 320 2.34 65.27 -52.37
C GLY A 320 0.83 64.96 -52.41
N VAL A 321 0.27 64.03 -51.63
CA VAL A 321 -1.20 63.98 -51.42
C VAL A 321 -1.60 63.50 -50.02
N ALA A 322 -1.22 64.22 -48.96
CA ALA A 322 -1.68 63.92 -47.59
C ALA A 322 -2.18 65.15 -46.80
N GLU A 323 -2.32 66.32 -47.44
CA GLU A 323 -2.85 67.53 -46.79
C GLU A 323 -4.37 67.68 -46.91
N LEU A 324 -5.09 66.84 -47.67
CA LEU A 324 -6.51 67.08 -47.97
C LEU A 324 -7.52 66.46 -46.98
N TYR A 325 -7.10 65.73 -45.94
CA TYR A 325 -8.04 65.07 -45.01
C TYR A 325 -7.69 65.19 -43.52
N THR A 326 -7.15 66.32 -43.07
CA THR A 326 -7.01 66.61 -41.62
C THR A 326 -7.70 67.92 -41.24
N PHE A 327 -9.02 67.87 -41.06
CA PHE A 327 -9.80 68.99 -40.49
C PHE A 327 -9.22 69.49 -39.14
N GLU A 328 -8.59 68.59 -38.38
CA GLU A 328 -7.91 68.87 -37.11
C GLU A 328 -6.66 69.77 -37.24
N ALA A 329 -6.05 69.87 -38.42
CA ALA A 329 -4.88 70.70 -38.67
C ALA A 329 -5.20 72.19 -38.79
N HIS A 330 -6.47 72.54 -39.07
CA HIS A 330 -6.93 73.92 -39.23
C HIS A 330 -7.56 74.52 -37.95
N LEU A 331 -7.60 73.77 -36.84
CA LEU A 331 -8.16 74.24 -35.57
C LEU A 331 -7.10 74.91 -34.67
N PRO A 332 -7.45 76.02 -33.98
CA PRO A 332 -6.55 76.68 -33.02
C PRO A 332 -6.07 75.72 -31.92
N ARG A 333 -4.83 75.89 -31.45
CA ARG A 333 -4.16 74.97 -30.50
C ARG A 333 -4.97 74.66 -29.23
N SER A 334 -5.79 75.60 -28.74
CA SER A 334 -6.65 75.41 -27.56
C SER A 334 -7.89 74.55 -27.82
N MET A 335 -8.39 74.50 -29.05
CA MET A 335 -9.55 73.67 -29.42
C MET A 335 -9.15 72.26 -29.81
N ARG A 336 -7.89 72.06 -30.22
CA ARG A 336 -7.39 70.77 -30.71
C ARG A 336 -7.50 69.69 -29.64
N THR A 337 -7.06 69.96 -28.41
CA THR A 337 -7.17 69.03 -27.28
C THR A 337 -8.62 68.77 -26.89
N TRP A 338 -9.45 69.81 -26.85
CA TRP A 338 -10.88 69.68 -26.51
C TRP A 338 -11.66 68.84 -27.55
N VAL A 339 -11.41 69.04 -28.84
CA VAL A 339 -12.01 68.24 -29.92
C VAL A 339 -11.51 66.80 -29.85
N HIS A 340 -10.23 66.59 -29.54
CA HIS A 340 -9.64 65.26 -29.43
C HIS A 340 -10.24 64.45 -28.27
N ASP A 341 -10.43 65.09 -27.11
CA ASP A 341 -11.05 64.48 -25.94
C ASP A 341 -12.53 64.18 -26.19
N LYS A 342 -13.25 65.11 -26.82
CA LYS A 342 -14.68 64.91 -27.13
C LYS A 342 -14.93 63.85 -28.20
N LEU A 343 -14.03 63.70 -29.16
CA LEU A 343 -14.08 62.62 -30.14
C LEU A 343 -13.74 61.27 -29.52
N ALA A 344 -12.82 61.22 -28.56
CA ALA A 344 -12.50 60.01 -27.81
C ALA A 344 -13.68 59.57 -26.92
N ASP A 345 -14.27 60.49 -26.17
CA ASP A 345 -15.48 60.26 -25.36
C ASP A 345 -16.65 59.78 -26.23
N PHE A 346 -16.87 60.44 -27.37
CA PHE A 346 -17.94 60.09 -28.31
C PHE A 346 -17.74 58.71 -28.92
N ARG A 347 -16.49 58.35 -29.26
CA ARG A 347 -16.17 57.00 -29.72
C ARG A 347 -16.41 55.95 -28.64
N GLN A 348 -16.02 56.23 -27.40
CA GLN A 348 -16.22 55.30 -26.29
C GLN A 348 -17.71 55.09 -26.01
N MET A 349 -18.49 56.16 -26.05
CA MET A 349 -19.95 56.13 -25.98
C MET A 349 -20.57 55.32 -27.14
N LEU A 350 -20.03 55.41 -28.36
CA LEU A 350 -20.47 54.59 -29.50
C LEU A 350 -20.12 53.11 -29.36
N VAL A 351 -18.99 52.78 -28.72
CA VAL A 351 -18.59 51.39 -28.41
C VAL A 351 -19.46 50.79 -27.32
N GLU A 352 -19.71 51.54 -26.24
CA GLU A 352 -20.57 51.11 -25.13
C GLU A 352 -22.03 50.92 -25.56
N ASN A 353 -22.52 51.73 -26.51
CA ASN A 353 -23.84 51.57 -27.10
C ASN A 353 -23.88 50.56 -28.26
N GLY A 354 -22.78 49.84 -28.53
CA GLY A 354 -22.71 48.76 -29.53
C GLY A 354 -22.79 49.22 -30.99
N LEU A 355 -22.68 50.53 -31.26
CA LEU A 355 -22.69 51.12 -32.61
C LEU A 355 -21.31 51.10 -33.28
N LEU A 356 -20.23 50.99 -32.50
CA LEU A 356 -18.88 50.72 -32.98
C LEU A 356 -18.31 49.47 -32.30
N ALA A 357 -17.59 48.64 -33.06
CA ALA A 357 -16.80 47.57 -32.46
C ALA A 357 -15.73 48.16 -31.52
N ALA A 358 -15.62 47.61 -30.31
CA ALA A 358 -14.46 47.84 -29.47
C ALA A 358 -13.21 47.53 -30.30
N LYS A 359 -12.20 48.40 -30.22
CA LYS A 359 -10.94 48.16 -30.91
C LYS A 359 -10.37 46.89 -30.26
N SER A 360 -10.51 45.74 -30.93
CA SER A 360 -9.80 44.56 -30.48
C SER A 360 -8.32 44.91 -30.56
N ASP A 361 -7.60 44.69 -29.47
CA ASP A 361 -6.14 44.78 -29.45
C ASP A 361 -5.49 43.63 -30.25
N ASP A 362 -6.24 43.03 -31.18
CA ASP A 362 -5.78 42.02 -32.13
C ASP A 362 -4.87 42.71 -33.16
N GLY A 363 -3.62 42.92 -32.78
CA GLY A 363 -2.59 43.36 -33.72
C GLY A 363 -1.34 43.99 -33.12
N ILE A 364 -1.25 44.19 -31.81
CA ILE A 364 0.05 44.46 -31.18
C ILE A 364 0.49 43.14 -30.55
N PRO A 365 1.56 42.48 -31.06
CA PRO A 365 2.13 41.35 -30.37
C PRO A 365 2.48 41.81 -28.95
N GLU A 366 1.94 41.13 -27.92
CA GLU A 366 2.40 41.34 -26.55
C GLU A 366 3.93 41.26 -26.55
N SER A 367 4.58 42.13 -25.78
CA SER A 367 6.03 42.12 -25.77
C SER A 367 6.51 40.76 -25.28
N ARG A 368 7.56 40.24 -25.93
CA ARG A 368 8.16 38.95 -25.59
C ARG A 368 8.52 38.86 -24.10
N ALA A 369 8.87 39.99 -23.50
CA ALA A 369 9.14 40.12 -22.06
C ALA A 369 7.89 39.82 -21.22
N LEU A 370 6.75 40.44 -21.54
CA LEU A 370 5.49 40.21 -20.84
C LEU A 370 5.00 38.77 -20.99
N THR A 371 5.05 38.21 -22.21
CA THR A 371 4.68 36.81 -22.44
C THR A 371 5.59 35.85 -21.66
N SER A 372 6.90 36.13 -21.63
CA SER A 372 7.85 35.31 -20.87
C SER A 372 7.63 35.37 -19.36
N ALA A 373 7.30 36.55 -18.81
CA ALA A 373 7.00 36.73 -17.39
C ALA A 373 5.72 36.00 -16.99
N ARG A 374 4.67 36.06 -17.84
CA ARG A 374 3.43 35.30 -17.63
C ARG A 374 3.64 33.79 -17.69
N GLN A 375 4.41 33.31 -18.67
CA GLN A 375 4.75 31.89 -18.78
C GLN A 375 5.55 31.41 -17.56
N ALA A 376 6.51 32.20 -17.09
CA ALA A 376 7.29 31.88 -15.90
C ALA A 376 6.41 31.83 -14.63
N LEU A 377 5.49 32.78 -14.47
CA LEU A 377 4.52 32.78 -13.37
C LEU A 377 3.60 31.56 -13.43
N GLN A 378 3.04 31.26 -14.61
CA GLN A 378 2.15 30.11 -14.79
C GLN A 378 2.88 28.80 -14.46
N ALA A 379 4.13 28.64 -14.93
CA ALA A 379 4.95 27.48 -14.61
C ALA A 379 5.23 27.36 -13.10
N GLY A 380 5.47 28.48 -12.41
CA GLY A 380 5.63 28.50 -10.96
C GLY A 380 4.36 28.08 -10.22
N LYS A 381 3.19 28.59 -10.64
CA LYS A 381 1.89 28.23 -10.05
C LYS A 381 1.53 26.76 -10.26
N THR A 382 1.82 26.22 -11.45
CA THR A 382 1.62 24.77 -11.69
C THR A 382 2.54 23.94 -10.81
N GLU A 383 3.82 24.33 -10.64
CA GLU A 383 4.77 23.61 -9.78
C GLU A 383 4.34 23.62 -8.29
N GLU A 384 3.80 24.75 -7.80
CA GLU A 384 3.21 24.86 -6.47
C GLU A 384 1.97 23.98 -6.31
N SER A 385 1.01 24.07 -7.24
CA SER A 385 -0.22 23.26 -7.23
C SER A 385 0.06 21.76 -7.31
N ASP A 386 1.05 21.33 -8.10
CA ASP A 386 1.47 19.94 -8.19
C ASP A 386 2.06 19.45 -6.86
N ALA A 387 2.83 20.30 -6.16
CA ALA A 387 3.37 19.99 -4.84
C ALA A 387 2.28 19.92 -3.76
N GLU A 388 1.27 20.79 -3.82
CA GLU A 388 0.11 20.74 -2.93
C GLU A 388 -0.72 19.46 -3.12
N SER A 389 -0.99 19.08 -4.37
CA SER A 389 -1.68 17.82 -4.70
C SER A 389 -0.88 16.59 -4.23
N HIS A 390 0.45 16.64 -4.36
CA HIS A 390 1.31 15.60 -3.81
C HIS A 390 1.23 15.52 -2.29
N LEU A 391 1.22 16.66 -1.59
CA LEU A 391 1.06 16.70 -0.13
C LEU A 391 -0.29 16.12 0.30
N GLU A 392 -1.38 16.45 -0.39
CA GLU A 392 -2.70 15.89 -0.11
C GLU A 392 -2.70 14.35 -0.26
N THR A 393 -2.03 13.85 -1.30
CA THR A 393 -1.85 12.40 -1.51
C THR A 393 -1.09 11.76 -0.35
N LEU A 394 0.04 12.35 0.09
CA LEU A 394 0.81 11.83 1.23
C LEU A 394 0.02 11.85 2.54
N LEU A 395 -0.75 12.92 2.79
CA LEU A 395 -1.61 13.03 3.96
C LEU A 395 -2.74 12.00 3.95
N SER A 396 -3.36 11.78 2.79
CA SER A 396 -4.39 10.76 2.63
C SER A 396 -3.85 9.37 2.97
N ASP A 397 -2.62 9.04 2.53
CA ASP A 397 -1.95 7.78 2.83
C ASP A 397 -1.56 7.65 4.31
N LEU A 398 -1.22 8.75 4.98
CA LEU A 398 -0.93 8.74 6.41
C LEU A 398 -2.18 8.47 7.25
N THR A 399 -3.33 8.99 6.84
CA THR A 399 -4.62 8.81 7.52
C THR A 399 -5.34 7.49 7.17
N TYR A 400 -4.85 6.78 6.16
CA TYR A 400 -5.49 5.56 5.66
C TYR A 400 -5.46 4.42 6.70
N PRO A 401 -6.57 3.68 6.90
CA PRO A 401 -6.65 2.64 7.93
C PRO A 401 -5.97 1.33 7.49
N TYR A 402 -4.73 1.13 7.90
CA TYR A 402 -3.93 -0.08 7.62
C TYR A 402 -4.07 -1.20 8.67
N GLY A 403 -5.16 -1.19 9.45
CA GLY A 403 -5.35 -2.09 10.59
C GLY A 403 -4.53 -1.71 11.81
N GLN A 404 -4.49 -2.60 12.80
CA GLN A 404 -3.75 -2.36 14.04
C GLN A 404 -2.25 -2.23 13.76
N ASP A 405 -1.62 -1.19 14.33
CA ASP A 405 -0.19 -0.88 14.19
C ASP A 405 0.28 -0.72 12.72
N ASP A 406 -0.63 -0.34 11.82
CA ASP A 406 -0.39 -0.22 10.38
C ASP A 406 0.13 -1.53 9.74
N VAL A 407 -0.22 -2.70 10.29
CA VAL A 407 0.32 -4.01 9.87
C VAL A 407 0.12 -4.32 8.37
N PHE A 408 -0.93 -3.81 7.75
CA PHE A 408 -1.20 -4.00 6.31
C PHE A 408 -0.51 -2.96 5.42
N ARG A 409 0.17 -1.94 5.97
CA ARG A 409 0.86 -0.90 5.17
C ARG A 409 1.86 -1.49 4.18
N PRO A 410 2.74 -2.44 4.56
CA PRO A 410 3.68 -3.04 3.62
C PRO A 410 3.01 -3.93 2.57
N LEU A 411 1.83 -4.47 2.88
CA LEU A 411 1.10 -5.37 1.99
C LEU A 411 0.25 -4.62 0.97
N LYS A 412 0.01 -3.31 1.15
CA LYS A 412 -0.86 -2.52 0.27
C LYS A 412 -0.43 -2.66 -1.19
N GLY A 413 -1.32 -3.22 -2.02
CA GLY A 413 -1.07 -3.42 -3.45
C GLY A 413 -0.26 -4.67 -3.79
N GLU A 414 0.21 -5.45 -2.82
CA GLU A 414 0.73 -6.79 -3.09
C GLU A 414 -0.41 -7.72 -3.51
N CYS A 415 -0.22 -8.45 -4.60
CA CYS A 415 -1.25 -9.29 -5.19
C CYS A 415 -0.86 -10.76 -5.12
N ILE A 416 -1.81 -11.59 -4.71
CA ILE A 416 -1.72 -13.05 -4.73
C ILE A 416 -2.68 -13.59 -5.79
N SER A 417 -2.29 -14.68 -6.45
CA SER A 417 -3.12 -15.30 -7.48
C SER A 417 -3.17 -16.81 -7.29
N SER A 418 -4.35 -17.40 -7.42
CA SER A 418 -4.53 -18.86 -7.36
C SER A 418 -5.64 -19.32 -8.28
N GLN A 419 -5.50 -20.53 -8.79
CA GLN A 419 -6.44 -21.11 -9.75
C GLN A 419 -7.47 -21.99 -9.03
N PHE A 420 -8.75 -21.74 -9.27
CA PHE A 420 -9.86 -22.54 -8.76
C PHE A 420 -10.82 -22.88 -9.91
N GLY A 421 -10.82 -24.14 -10.32
CA GLY A 421 -11.62 -24.62 -11.45
C GLY A 421 -11.23 -23.93 -12.77
N GLU A 422 -12.21 -23.30 -13.42
CA GLU A 422 -12.04 -22.65 -14.73
C GLU A 422 -11.59 -21.18 -14.65
N TYR A 423 -11.42 -20.66 -13.42
CA TYR A 423 -11.06 -19.27 -13.17
C TYR A 423 -9.75 -19.16 -12.38
N SER A 424 -9.00 -18.10 -12.64
CA SER A 424 -7.90 -17.65 -11.79
C SER A 424 -8.37 -16.43 -11.00
N TYR A 425 -8.25 -16.51 -9.68
CA TYR A 425 -8.59 -15.42 -8.79
C TYR A 425 -7.31 -14.69 -8.40
N GLU A 426 -7.34 -13.38 -8.51
CA GLU A 426 -6.26 -12.49 -8.12
C GLU A 426 -6.78 -11.54 -7.05
N TYR A 427 -6.10 -11.48 -5.92
CA TYR A 427 -6.45 -10.66 -4.79
C TYR A 427 -5.30 -9.73 -4.46
N CYS A 428 -5.53 -8.42 -4.48
CA CYS A 428 -4.57 -7.42 -4.04
C CYS A 428 -4.97 -6.86 -2.67
N PHE A 429 -4.07 -6.95 -1.70
CA PHE A 429 -4.32 -6.45 -0.35
C PHE A 429 -4.63 -4.95 -0.36
N LEU A 430 -5.71 -4.54 0.32
CA LEU A 430 -6.20 -3.16 0.37
C LEU A 430 -6.45 -2.54 -1.02
N GLY A 431 -6.65 -3.38 -2.04
CA GLY A 431 -6.88 -2.98 -3.42
C GLY A 431 -8.11 -3.65 -4.00
N THR A 432 -8.01 -4.04 -5.27
CA THR A 432 -9.08 -4.70 -6.01
C THR A 432 -8.88 -6.21 -6.08
N ALA A 433 -10.00 -6.95 -6.11
CA ALA A 433 -10.03 -8.38 -6.36
C ALA A 433 -10.57 -8.65 -7.76
N TYR A 434 -9.98 -9.63 -8.46
CA TYR A 434 -10.35 -10.00 -9.83
C TYR A 434 -10.61 -11.50 -9.97
N GLN A 435 -11.57 -11.81 -10.83
CA GLN A 435 -11.77 -13.15 -11.40
C GLN A 435 -11.37 -13.11 -12.87
N LYS A 436 -10.39 -13.90 -13.25
CA LYS A 436 -9.87 -14.02 -14.63
C LYS A 436 -10.30 -15.36 -15.22
N SER A 437 -11.00 -15.33 -16.35
CA SER A 437 -11.38 -16.54 -17.10
C SER A 437 -10.15 -17.12 -17.81
N LEU A 438 -9.89 -18.41 -17.63
CA LEU A 438 -8.80 -19.09 -18.33
C LEU A 438 -9.10 -19.33 -19.81
N LYS A 439 -10.38 -19.34 -20.20
CA LYS A 439 -10.80 -19.63 -21.58
C LYS A 439 -10.77 -18.38 -22.46
N ASP A 440 -11.29 -17.27 -21.94
CA ASP A 440 -11.61 -16.10 -22.76
C ASP A 440 -10.71 -14.89 -22.46
N SER A 441 -9.72 -15.04 -21.57
CA SER A 441 -8.87 -13.94 -21.07
C SER A 441 -9.64 -12.74 -20.49
N SER A 442 -10.95 -12.89 -20.26
CA SER A 442 -11.78 -11.86 -19.66
C SER A 442 -11.48 -11.75 -18.17
N SER A 443 -11.40 -10.51 -17.67
CA SER A 443 -11.25 -10.23 -16.24
C SER A 443 -12.47 -9.48 -15.73
N VAL A 444 -12.94 -9.90 -14.56
CA VAL A 444 -14.10 -9.33 -13.89
C VAL A 444 -13.65 -8.82 -12.53
N SER A 445 -13.90 -7.55 -12.24
CA SER A 445 -13.65 -6.99 -10.92
C SER A 445 -14.71 -7.48 -9.93
N LEU A 446 -14.25 -8.10 -8.85
CA LEU A 446 -15.10 -8.62 -7.78
C LEU A 446 -15.37 -7.58 -6.70
N GLY A 447 -14.50 -6.58 -6.54
CA GLY A 447 -14.67 -5.51 -5.57
C GLY A 447 -13.38 -4.71 -5.35
N GLU A 448 -13.53 -3.50 -4.82
CA GLU A 448 -12.48 -2.63 -4.30
C GLU A 448 -12.57 -2.58 -2.78
N TYR A 449 -11.42 -2.52 -2.11
CA TYR A 449 -11.35 -2.48 -0.66
C TYR A 449 -12.18 -1.33 -0.07
N SER A 450 -12.98 -1.66 0.95
CA SER A 450 -13.90 -0.75 1.63
C SER A 450 -13.47 -0.54 3.09
N ARG A 451 -13.33 -1.63 3.86
CA ARG A 451 -13.03 -1.56 5.31
C ARG A 451 -12.48 -2.87 5.87
N ILE A 452 -11.92 -2.79 7.08
CA ILE A 452 -11.56 -3.95 7.92
C ILE A 452 -12.68 -4.19 8.93
N GLU A 453 -13.16 -5.41 9.03
CA GLU A 453 -14.06 -5.89 10.07
C GLU A 453 -13.29 -6.82 11.02
N VAL A 454 -13.50 -6.64 12.32
CA VAL A 454 -12.91 -7.51 13.35
C VAL A 454 -14.05 -8.12 14.15
N ASP A 455 -14.28 -9.41 13.96
CA ASP A 455 -15.27 -10.18 14.70
C ASP A 455 -14.69 -10.60 16.06
N LYS A 456 -15.24 -10.02 17.12
CA LYS A 456 -14.84 -10.30 18.50
C LYS A 456 -15.41 -11.62 19.03
N SER A 457 -16.39 -12.23 18.34
CA SER A 457 -17.02 -13.49 18.76
C SER A 457 -16.21 -14.72 18.36
N ALA A 458 -15.35 -14.62 17.33
CA ALA A 458 -14.51 -15.72 16.86
C ALA A 458 -13.41 -16.15 17.85
N ASN A 459 -13.07 -15.29 18.81
CA ASN A 459 -12.09 -15.57 19.88
C ASN A 459 -12.73 -16.05 21.18
N ASP A 460 -14.04 -16.21 21.23
CA ASP A 460 -14.71 -16.71 22.44
C ASP A 460 -14.66 -18.24 22.46
N ALA A 461 -13.61 -18.77 23.09
CA ALA A 461 -13.49 -20.18 23.40
C ALA A 461 -14.67 -20.70 24.26
N SER A 462 -15.52 -19.83 24.83
CA SER A 462 -16.72 -20.22 25.58
C SER A 462 -17.95 -20.50 24.71
N VAL A 463 -17.95 -20.11 23.43
CA VAL A 463 -19.02 -20.43 22.46
C VAL A 463 -18.79 -21.78 21.77
N ARG A 464 -17.57 -22.32 21.84
CA ARG A 464 -17.30 -23.72 21.46
C ARG A 464 -17.84 -24.62 22.57
N GLY A 465 -19.10 -25.02 22.42
CA GLY A 465 -19.79 -25.88 23.35
C GLY A 465 -18.95 -27.11 23.72
N ILE A 466 -18.98 -27.46 25.00
CA ILE A 466 -18.26 -28.56 25.65
C ILE A 466 -18.53 -29.95 25.02
N PHE A 467 -19.39 -30.03 24.00
CA PHE A 467 -19.84 -31.24 23.31
C PHE A 467 -19.82 -31.16 21.79
N GLU A 468 -18.97 -30.34 21.19
CA GLU A 468 -18.69 -30.46 19.76
C GLU A 468 -17.73 -31.65 19.56
N SER A 469 -18.31 -32.79 19.15
CA SER A 469 -17.61 -33.99 18.70
C SER A 469 -16.36 -33.62 17.91
N GLY A 470 -15.19 -34.06 18.37
CA GLY A 470 -13.87 -33.71 17.87
C GLY A 470 -13.51 -34.21 16.47
N TRP A 471 -14.40 -34.04 15.50
CA TRP A 471 -14.22 -34.45 14.10
C TRP A 471 -14.84 -33.49 13.08
N GLU A 472 -14.96 -32.20 13.37
CA GLU A 472 -14.88 -31.24 12.26
C GLU A 472 -13.43 -31.23 11.75
N GLU A 473 -13.25 -32.10 10.76
CA GLU A 473 -12.27 -32.13 9.69
C GLU A 473 -11.00 -31.32 9.91
N ALA A 474 -9.88 -32.03 9.77
CA ALA A 474 -8.51 -31.55 9.68
C ALA A 474 -8.31 -30.46 8.60
N HIS A 475 -8.85 -29.26 8.84
CA HIS A 475 -8.57 -28.05 8.10
C HIS A 475 -7.93 -27.03 9.05
N ASP A 476 -6.75 -26.58 8.60
CA ASP A 476 -5.81 -25.62 9.19
C ASP A 476 -6.44 -24.49 9.98
N GLU A 477 -5.70 -24.07 11.02
CA GLU A 477 -5.75 -22.80 11.73
C GLU A 477 -7.06 -22.02 11.60
N GLY A 478 -7.86 -22.00 12.67
CA GLY A 478 -9.09 -21.22 12.72
C GLY A 478 -8.87 -19.77 12.30
N LEU A 479 -9.87 -19.20 11.61
CA LEU A 479 -9.84 -17.81 11.12
C LEU A 479 -9.47 -16.85 12.26
N SER A 480 -8.70 -15.82 11.93
CA SER A 480 -8.18 -14.83 12.91
C SER A 480 -9.26 -13.90 13.50
N GLY A 481 -10.48 -13.96 12.96
CA GLY A 481 -11.55 -12.99 13.24
C GLY A 481 -11.38 -11.66 12.51
N ILE A 482 -10.32 -11.48 11.70
CA ILE A 482 -10.11 -10.28 10.87
C ILE A 482 -10.60 -10.58 9.45
N SER A 483 -11.48 -9.71 8.93
CA SER A 483 -12.00 -9.79 7.57
C SER A 483 -11.76 -8.47 6.83
N LEU A 484 -11.33 -8.54 5.57
CA LEU A 484 -11.22 -7.40 4.67
C LEU A 484 -12.42 -7.39 3.74
N ILE A 485 -13.18 -6.30 3.74
CA ILE A 485 -14.41 -6.16 2.97
C ILE A 485 -14.11 -5.39 1.69
N HIS A 486 -14.45 -5.98 0.55
CA HIS A 486 -14.33 -5.36 -0.76
C HIS A 486 -15.70 -5.27 -1.43
N GLU A 487 -16.07 -4.07 -1.85
CA GLU A 487 -17.39 -3.74 -2.37
C GLU A 487 -17.28 -3.06 -3.74
N ASN A 488 -18.41 -2.71 -4.34
CA ASN A 488 -18.45 -1.90 -5.57
C ASN A 488 -17.79 -2.54 -6.80
N GLY A 489 -17.69 -3.88 -6.86
CA GLY A 489 -17.21 -4.60 -8.03
C GLY A 489 -18.09 -4.45 -9.27
N GLN A 490 -17.71 -5.12 -10.35
CA GLN A 490 -18.43 -5.07 -11.62
C GLN A 490 -19.88 -5.54 -11.45
N GLN A 491 -20.82 -4.83 -12.08
CA GLN A 491 -22.25 -5.14 -11.99
C GLN A 491 -22.54 -6.58 -12.44
N CYS A 492 -23.24 -7.32 -11.59
CA CYS A 492 -23.69 -8.67 -11.88
C CYS A 492 -24.98 -8.65 -12.72
N TRP A 493 -25.13 -9.60 -13.64
CA TRP A 493 -26.38 -9.76 -14.37
C TRP A 493 -27.46 -10.30 -13.43
N ASN A 494 -28.49 -9.51 -13.16
CA ASN A 494 -29.60 -9.86 -12.26
C ASN A 494 -29.11 -10.20 -10.83
N GLY A 495 -28.23 -9.36 -10.29
CA GLY A 495 -27.68 -9.47 -8.93
C GLY A 495 -27.11 -8.12 -8.46
N PRO A 496 -26.61 -8.02 -7.22
CA PRO A 496 -25.97 -6.81 -6.73
C PRO A 496 -24.66 -6.52 -7.48
N ARG A 497 -24.04 -5.37 -7.21
CA ARG A 497 -22.63 -5.18 -7.57
C ARG A 497 -21.82 -6.27 -6.89
N ARG A 498 -20.85 -6.85 -7.60
CA ARG A 498 -20.00 -7.88 -7.02
C ARG A 498 -19.31 -7.37 -5.76
N SER A 499 -19.19 -8.24 -4.77
CA SER A 499 -18.46 -7.98 -3.53
C SER A 499 -17.72 -9.23 -3.10
N VAL A 500 -16.64 -9.03 -2.33
CA VAL A 500 -15.89 -10.14 -1.73
C VAL A 500 -15.56 -9.83 -0.28
N LYS A 501 -15.88 -10.79 0.60
CA LYS A 501 -15.41 -10.82 1.99
C LYS A 501 -14.18 -11.71 2.07
N VAL A 502 -13.06 -11.16 2.52
CA VAL A 502 -11.79 -11.88 2.63
C VAL A 502 -11.52 -12.15 4.10
N ASP A 503 -11.68 -13.40 4.52
CA ASP A 503 -11.38 -13.83 5.88
C ASP A 503 -9.92 -14.25 5.99
N LEU A 504 -9.22 -13.71 6.99
CA LEU A 504 -7.80 -13.93 7.16
C LEU A 504 -7.52 -15.04 8.16
N TYR A 505 -6.55 -15.89 7.86
CA TYR A 505 -5.96 -16.82 8.82
C TYR A 505 -4.45 -16.58 8.94
N CYS A 506 -3.87 -17.03 10.05
CA CYS A 506 -2.44 -16.90 10.27
C CYS A 506 -1.69 -17.82 9.31
N SER A 507 -0.81 -17.24 8.49
CA SER A 507 0.12 -18.00 7.65
C SER A 507 1.44 -17.24 7.54
N ALA A 508 2.55 -17.95 7.40
CA ALA A 508 3.84 -17.33 7.12
C ALA A 508 3.97 -16.85 5.67
N VAL A 509 3.10 -17.34 4.79
CA VAL A 509 3.09 -17.07 3.35
C VAL A 509 1.75 -16.47 2.98
N ASP A 510 1.78 -15.44 2.14
CA ASP A 510 0.56 -14.83 1.61
C ASP A 510 0.00 -15.73 0.50
N GLU A 511 -1.17 -16.33 0.75
CA GLU A 511 -1.78 -17.31 -0.15
C GLU A 511 -3.30 -17.27 -0.11
N LEU A 512 -3.93 -17.65 -1.23
CA LEU A 512 -5.37 -17.77 -1.34
C LEU A 512 -5.74 -19.24 -1.19
N ARG A 513 -6.29 -19.62 -0.03
CA ARG A 513 -6.59 -21.00 0.34
C ARG A 513 -7.87 -21.51 -0.29
N SER A 514 -8.92 -20.69 -0.24
CA SER A 514 -10.23 -21.07 -0.75
C SER A 514 -11.00 -19.87 -1.28
N VAL A 515 -11.84 -20.15 -2.28
CA VAL A 515 -12.76 -19.19 -2.89
C VAL A 515 -14.12 -19.85 -2.99
N ARG A 516 -15.14 -19.23 -2.40
CA ARG A 516 -16.53 -19.69 -2.45
C ARG A 516 -17.44 -18.55 -2.88
N GLU A 517 -18.45 -18.86 -3.67
CA GLU A 517 -19.56 -17.94 -3.97
C GLU A 517 -20.73 -18.33 -3.05
N GLU A 518 -20.93 -17.58 -1.96
CA GLU A 518 -21.97 -17.90 -0.97
C GLU A 518 -23.35 -17.52 -1.49
N GLU A 519 -23.43 -16.35 -2.13
CA GLU A 519 -24.62 -15.88 -2.83
C GLU A 519 -24.22 -15.38 -4.22
N LYS A 520 -25.21 -15.21 -5.09
CA LYS A 520 -24.96 -14.75 -6.45
C LYS A 520 -24.18 -13.43 -6.45
N CYS A 521 -22.97 -13.46 -6.99
CA CYS A 521 -22.05 -12.33 -7.05
C CYS A 521 -21.54 -11.80 -5.69
N VAL A 522 -21.66 -12.60 -4.63
CA VAL A 522 -21.06 -12.36 -3.31
C VAL A 522 -20.07 -13.48 -3.03
N TYR A 523 -18.79 -13.12 -2.99
CA TYR A 523 -17.70 -14.07 -2.85
C TYR A 523 -17.14 -14.03 -1.42
N ARG A 524 -16.61 -15.17 -1.00
CA ARG A 524 -15.87 -15.32 0.25
C ARG A 524 -14.53 -15.99 -0.02
N PHE A 525 -13.47 -15.30 0.35
CA PHE A 525 -12.09 -15.77 0.20
C PHE A 525 -11.52 -16.08 1.57
N GLU A 526 -10.74 -17.16 1.67
CA GLU A 526 -9.88 -17.42 2.83
C GLU A 526 -8.43 -17.16 2.42
N VAL A 527 -7.80 -16.16 3.03
CA VAL A 527 -6.44 -15.72 2.69
C VAL A 527 -5.53 -15.89 3.89
N GLY A 528 -4.42 -16.59 3.66
CA GLY A 528 -3.34 -16.73 4.63
C GLY A 528 -2.48 -15.48 4.58
N THR A 529 -2.17 -14.88 5.72
CA THR A 529 -1.18 -13.81 5.80
C THR A 529 -0.59 -13.70 7.19
N ALA A 530 0.68 -13.28 7.26
CA ALA A 530 1.36 -13.07 8.53
C ALA A 530 0.75 -11.91 9.31
N ALA A 531 0.09 -10.95 8.65
CA ALA A 531 -0.57 -9.83 9.31
C ALA A 531 -1.66 -10.29 10.32
N ALA A 532 -2.32 -11.41 10.01
CA ALA A 532 -3.38 -12.01 10.82
C ALA A 532 -2.85 -12.89 11.97
N CYS A 533 -1.54 -13.14 12.05
CA CYS A 533 -0.96 -13.95 13.11
C CYS A 533 -0.98 -13.23 14.46
N GLY A 534 -1.41 -13.91 15.52
CA GLY A 534 -1.45 -13.32 16.87
C GLY A 534 -2.84 -12.78 17.22
N GLY A 535 -3.53 -13.52 18.07
CA GLY A 535 -4.87 -13.28 18.57
C GLY A 535 -4.97 -13.45 20.09
N GLU A 536 -4.01 -12.93 20.84
CA GLU A 536 -4.29 -12.50 22.21
C GLU A 536 -4.42 -10.98 22.16
N HIS A 537 -5.66 -10.49 22.04
CA HIS A 537 -5.94 -9.10 22.32
C HIS A 537 -5.58 -8.81 23.78
N GLY A 538 -4.45 -8.15 24.00
CA GLY A 538 -4.20 -7.29 25.16
C GLY A 538 -4.42 -7.92 26.54
N ARG A 539 -3.47 -8.75 27.00
CA ARG A 539 -2.86 -8.39 28.28
C ARG A 539 -1.87 -7.29 27.96
N GLY A 540 -2.25 -6.06 28.28
CA GLY A 540 -1.33 -4.94 28.21
C GLY A 540 -0.06 -5.33 28.97
N GLU A 541 1.06 -5.43 28.27
CA GLU A 541 2.31 -4.94 28.84
C GLU A 541 2.06 -3.45 29.07
N SER A 542 1.49 -3.14 30.24
CA SER A 542 1.84 -1.90 30.91
C SER A 542 3.37 -1.92 30.97
N VAL A 543 3.98 -1.13 30.09
CA VAL A 543 5.30 -0.59 30.32
C VAL A 543 5.18 0.20 31.61
N GLU A 544 5.30 -0.49 32.75
CA GLU A 544 5.68 0.13 34.00
C GLU A 544 7.07 0.67 33.75
N GLY A 545 7.12 1.96 33.38
CA GLY A 545 8.32 2.75 33.39
C GLY A 545 8.89 2.66 34.79
N ASN A 546 9.93 1.84 34.94
CA ASN A 546 10.87 1.91 36.05
C ASN A 546 11.67 3.22 35.89
N VAL A 547 11.00 4.34 36.14
CA VAL A 547 11.69 5.61 36.45
C VAL A 547 12.15 5.45 37.88
N ARG A 548 13.42 5.04 38.04
CA ARG A 548 14.13 5.20 39.29
C ARG A 548 14.39 6.70 39.46
N ASP A 549 13.58 7.34 40.28
CA ASP A 549 13.96 8.59 40.93
C ASP A 549 15.09 8.28 41.92
N GLU A 550 16.31 8.65 41.56
CA GLU A 550 17.41 8.81 42.52
C GLU A 550 17.41 10.28 42.98
N LEU A 551 16.99 10.47 44.23
CA LEU A 551 17.35 11.61 45.08
C LEU A 551 18.50 11.20 46.01
#